data_AF-A0A7V3XC10-F1
#
_entry.id   AF-A0A7V3XC10-F1
#
_cell.length_a   1.000
_cell.length_b   1.000
_cell.length_c   1.000
_cell.angle_alpha   90.00
_cell.angle_beta   90.00
_cell.angle_gamma   90.00
#
_symmetry.space_group_name_H-M   'P 1'
#
loop_
_entity.id
_entity.type
_entity.pdbx_description
1 polymer ?
#
loop_
_entity_poly.entity_id
_entity_poly.type
_entity_poly.pdbx_seq_one_letter_code
_entity_poly.pdbx_strand_id
1 'polypeptide(L)'
;MGLERCVHLLLISGLALSTVLLLKFALDFSEAYPALTAPFWGLVVSALGVGVANVFAPGESKTPATAREERTQNGLLATIPLGFLVSSLDCTGLAVTGCSPFCTFIKMLWTPLLAGVCLAYARARREIFLLAITAMSFVPLLPHCICYNAVNAWWIDRLGASPDCYAWGFVIGMLSVSALLKGARLWPSLIMGCGIIGGGLGFFIGHHYFHFPW
;
A
#
# COMPACT_ATOMS: atom_id res chain seq x y z
N MET A 1 4.60 -0.26 27.18
CA MET A 1 3.74 0.42 26.17
C MET A 1 2.80 -0.62 25.59
N GLY A 2 1.49 -0.37 25.50
CA GLY A 2 0.54 -1.36 24.96
C GLY A 2 0.74 -1.58 23.47
N LEU A 3 0.52 -2.80 22.98
CA LEU A 3 0.71 -3.21 21.58
C LEU A 3 -0.07 -2.32 20.61
N GLU A 4 -1.33 -2.02 20.95
CA GLU A 4 -2.20 -1.08 20.23
C GLU A 4 -1.55 0.30 20.04
N ARG A 5 -0.87 0.83 21.07
CA ARG A 5 -0.17 2.13 20.96
C ARG A 5 0.98 2.07 19.98
N CYS A 6 1.72 0.96 19.94
CA CYS A 6 2.80 0.76 18.97
C CYS A 6 2.25 0.71 17.54
N VAL A 7 1.16 -0.03 17.30
CA VAL A 7 0.49 -0.06 16.00
C VAL A 7 0.03 1.34 15.61
N HIS A 8 -0.60 2.07 16.54
CA HIS A 8 -1.09 3.41 16.28
C HIS A 8 0.02 4.41 15.93
N LEU A 9 1.15 4.38 16.65
CA LEU A 9 2.31 5.21 16.32
C LEU A 9 2.86 4.89 14.93
N LEU A 10 2.97 3.61 14.59
CA LEU A 10 3.37 3.20 13.24
C LEU A 10 2.37 3.66 12.19
N LEU A 11 1.06 3.62 12.46
CA LEU A 11 0.05 4.13 11.53
C LEU A 11 0.16 5.64 11.32
N ILE A 12 0.46 6.43 12.37
CA ILE A 12 0.70 7.87 12.23
C ILE A 12 1.95 8.13 11.38
N SER A 13 3.06 7.46 11.70
CA SER A 13 4.28 7.56 10.89
C SER A 13 4.03 7.13 9.45
N GLY A 14 3.26 6.08 9.24
CA GLY A 14 2.96 5.56 7.92
C GLY A 14 2.03 6.47 7.12
N LEU A 15 1.09 7.15 7.77
CA LEU A 15 0.28 8.19 7.14
C LEU A 15 1.13 9.40 6.72
N ALA A 16 2.09 9.82 7.55
CA ALA A 16 3.01 10.90 7.20
C ALA A 16 3.87 10.52 5.98
N LEU A 17 4.44 9.32 5.97
CA LEU A 17 5.20 8.82 4.82
C LEU A 17 4.34 8.66 3.57
N SER A 18 3.13 8.10 3.71
CA SER A 18 2.18 7.96 2.61
C SER A 18 1.85 9.31 1.98
N THR A 19 1.67 10.35 2.81
CA THR A 19 1.44 11.72 2.34
C THR A 19 2.61 12.20 1.50
N VAL A 20 3.85 12.07 1.99
CA VAL A 20 5.05 12.52 1.26
C VAL A 20 5.20 11.78 -0.07
N LEU A 21 5.10 10.45 -0.04
CA LEU A 21 5.25 9.61 -1.24
C LEU A 21 4.16 9.90 -2.26
N LEU A 22 2.89 9.87 -1.86
CA LEU A 22 1.78 10.07 -2.79
C LEU A 22 1.70 11.50 -3.36
N LEU A 23 2.01 12.53 -2.57
CA LEU A 23 2.04 13.90 -3.10
C LEU A 23 3.17 14.08 -4.10
N LYS A 24 4.35 13.50 -3.83
CA LYS A 24 5.47 13.54 -4.79
C LYS A 24 5.11 12.79 -6.07
N PHE A 25 4.59 11.57 -5.94
CA PHE A 25 4.10 10.77 -7.07
C PHE A 25 3.07 11.57 -7.88
N ALA A 26 2.08 12.19 -7.22
CA ALA A 26 1.04 12.95 -7.90
C ALA A 26 1.59 14.13 -8.70
N LEU A 27 2.58 14.86 -8.14
CA LEU A 27 3.24 15.95 -8.86
C LEU A 27 3.97 15.44 -10.10
N ASP A 28 4.84 14.44 -9.94
CA ASP A 28 5.63 13.88 -11.05
C ASP A 28 4.74 13.29 -12.15
N PHE A 29 3.72 12.54 -11.73
CA PHE A 29 2.75 11.94 -12.65
C PHE A 29 1.94 13.00 -13.40
N SER A 30 1.59 14.12 -12.76
CA SER A 30 0.83 15.19 -13.40
C SER A 30 1.65 15.95 -14.43
N GLU A 31 2.95 16.10 -14.19
CA GLU A 31 3.88 16.70 -15.14
C GLU A 31 4.07 15.79 -16.36
N ALA A 32 4.19 14.48 -16.14
CA ALA A 32 4.33 13.49 -17.21
C ALA A 32 3.02 13.25 -17.99
N TYR A 33 1.87 13.28 -17.31
CA TYR A 33 0.56 12.89 -17.86
C TYR A 33 -0.56 13.89 -17.55
N PRO A 34 -0.56 15.09 -18.17
CA PRO A 34 -1.55 16.13 -17.89
C PRO A 34 -3.02 15.69 -18.04
N ALA A 35 -3.30 14.78 -18.97
CA ALA A 35 -4.64 14.26 -19.22
C ALA A 35 -5.19 13.36 -18.09
N LEU A 36 -4.31 12.78 -17.27
CA LEU A 36 -4.66 11.88 -16.17
C LEU A 36 -4.48 12.54 -14.79
N THR A 37 -4.05 13.80 -14.75
CA THR A 37 -3.84 14.59 -13.52
C THR A 37 -5.07 14.58 -12.61
N ALA A 38 -6.23 15.01 -13.10
CA ALA A 38 -7.42 15.13 -12.28
C ALA A 38 -7.88 13.80 -11.64
N PRO A 39 -8.03 12.68 -12.39
CA PRO A 39 -8.41 11.41 -11.76
C PRO A 39 -7.32 10.88 -10.82
N PHE A 40 -6.04 11.07 -11.11
CA PHE A 40 -4.94 10.62 -10.24
C PHE A 40 -4.91 11.39 -8.91
N TRP A 41 -5.03 12.72 -8.95
CA TRP A 41 -5.18 13.54 -7.74
C TRP A 41 -6.43 13.17 -6.94
N GLY A 42 -7.54 12.90 -7.61
CA GLY A 42 -8.75 12.41 -6.97
C GLY A 42 -8.51 11.11 -6.19
N LEU A 43 -7.77 10.16 -6.76
CA LEU A 43 -7.36 8.93 -6.09
C LEU A 43 -6.47 9.21 -4.87
N VAL A 44 -5.42 10.02 -5.03
CA VAL A 44 -4.46 10.36 -3.96
C VAL A 44 -5.15 11.05 -2.79
N VAL A 45 -5.93 12.09 -3.05
CA VAL A 45 -6.66 12.84 -2.01
C VAL A 45 -7.66 11.94 -1.31
N SER A 46 -8.37 11.08 -2.05
CA SER A 46 -9.34 10.15 -1.47
C SER A 46 -8.66 9.09 -0.59
N ALA A 47 -7.53 8.52 -1.05
CA ALA A 47 -6.76 7.55 -0.27
C ALA A 47 -6.23 8.17 1.02
N LEU A 48 -5.61 9.35 0.95
CA LEU A 48 -5.13 10.07 2.14
C LEU A 48 -6.28 10.45 3.07
N GLY A 49 -7.40 10.92 2.53
CA GLY A 49 -8.60 11.26 3.30
C GLY A 49 -9.16 10.08 4.09
N VAL A 50 -9.28 8.90 3.45
CA VAL A 50 -9.69 7.67 4.15
C VAL A 50 -8.66 7.26 5.20
N GLY A 51 -7.36 7.38 4.89
CA GLY A 51 -6.27 7.09 5.83
C GLY A 51 -6.32 7.97 7.09
N VAL A 52 -6.40 9.29 6.93
CA VAL A 52 -6.58 10.25 8.03
C VAL A 52 -7.81 9.89 8.84
N ALA A 53 -8.95 9.69 8.17
CA ALA A 53 -10.20 9.39 8.85
C ALA A 53 -10.10 8.11 9.70
N ASN A 54 -9.48 7.04 9.17
CA ASN A 54 -9.28 5.78 9.89
C ASN A 54 -8.33 5.93 11.08
N VAL A 55 -7.15 6.54 10.87
CA VAL A 55 -6.14 6.67 11.93
C VAL A 55 -6.70 7.41 13.15
N PHE A 56 -7.44 8.49 12.92
CA PHE A 56 -8.01 9.32 13.98
C PHE A 56 -9.45 8.94 14.38
N ALA A 57 -9.97 7.82 13.89
CA ALA A 57 -11.28 7.34 14.32
C ALA A 57 -11.28 7.01 15.82
N PRO A 58 -12.35 7.35 16.56
CA PRO A 58 -12.59 6.74 17.86
C PRO A 58 -12.70 5.23 17.67
N GLY A 59 -12.11 4.44 18.58
CA GLY A 59 -12.22 2.99 18.51
C GLY A 59 -13.67 2.57 18.74
N GLU A 60 -14.23 1.74 17.85
CA GLU A 60 -15.55 1.18 18.08
C GLU A 60 -15.51 0.09 19.16
N SER A 61 -16.61 -0.03 19.92
CA SER A 61 -16.72 -1.09 20.92
C SER A 61 -16.64 -2.45 20.23
N LYS A 62 -15.94 -3.42 20.86
CA LYS A 62 -15.73 -4.79 20.34
C LYS A 62 -17.02 -5.62 20.33
N THR A 63 -18.05 -5.16 19.63
CA THR A 63 -19.23 -5.96 19.31
C THR A 63 -18.82 -7.10 18.38
N PRO A 64 -19.42 -8.30 18.51
CA PRO A 64 -19.15 -9.41 17.59
C PRO A 64 -19.42 -8.97 16.15
N ALA A 65 -18.43 -9.17 15.27
CA ALA A 65 -18.57 -8.82 13.86
C ALA A 65 -19.67 -9.68 13.20
N THR A 66 -20.49 -9.03 12.38
CA THR A 66 -21.43 -9.73 11.49
C THR A 66 -20.67 -10.51 10.43
N ALA A 67 -21.30 -11.54 9.84
CA ALA A 67 -20.69 -12.31 8.74
C ALA A 67 -20.30 -11.43 7.52
N ARG A 68 -21.03 -10.33 7.31
CA ARG A 68 -20.71 -9.36 6.25
C ARG A 68 -19.44 -8.59 6.59
N GLU A 69 -19.29 -8.13 7.83
CA GLU A 69 -18.08 -7.43 8.27
C GLU A 69 -16.87 -8.35 8.22
N GLU A 70 -17.00 -9.62 8.63
CA GLU A 70 -15.90 -10.59 8.55
C GLU A 70 -15.41 -10.76 7.09
N ARG A 71 -16.33 -10.84 6.12
CA ARG A 71 -15.96 -10.87 4.69
C ARG A 71 -15.23 -9.60 4.26
N THR A 72 -15.69 -8.42 4.68
CA THR A 72 -15.02 -7.15 4.36
C THR A 72 -13.63 -7.09 4.99
N GLN A 73 -13.47 -7.53 6.24
CA GLN A 73 -12.18 -7.60 6.92
C GLN A 73 -11.22 -8.57 6.22
N ASN A 74 -11.70 -9.74 5.79
CA ASN A 74 -10.90 -10.69 5.03
C ASN A 74 -10.51 -10.13 3.65
N GLY A 75 -11.42 -9.38 3.01
CA GLY A 75 -11.13 -8.62 1.81
C GLY A 75 -9.99 -7.61 2.02
N LEU A 76 -10.05 -6.80 3.09
CA LEU A 76 -8.98 -5.87 3.46
C LEU A 76 -7.64 -6.57 3.72
N LEU A 77 -7.66 -7.76 4.32
CA LEU A 77 -6.42 -8.52 4.51
C LEU A 77 -5.83 -9.02 3.20
N ALA A 78 -6.68 -9.37 2.23
CA ALA A 78 -6.24 -9.81 0.91
C ALA A 78 -5.68 -8.64 0.07
N THR A 79 -6.20 -7.42 0.22
CA THR A 79 -5.69 -6.27 -0.54
C THR A 79 -4.25 -5.92 -0.18
N ILE A 80 -3.78 -6.20 1.04
CA ILE A 80 -2.40 -5.89 1.45
C ILE A 80 -1.36 -6.61 0.56
N PRO A 81 -1.27 -7.96 0.54
CA PRO A 81 -0.30 -8.63 -0.31
C PRO A 81 -0.57 -8.42 -1.80
N LEU A 82 -1.83 -8.26 -2.22
CA LEU A 82 -2.17 -7.94 -3.61
C LEU A 82 -1.65 -6.56 -4.02
N GLY A 83 -1.70 -5.56 -3.14
CA GLY A 83 -1.13 -4.25 -3.38
C GLY A 83 0.38 -4.31 -3.64
N PHE A 84 1.13 -5.02 -2.79
CA PHE A 84 2.57 -5.22 -3.01
C PHE A 84 2.88 -6.06 -4.25
N LEU A 85 2.04 -7.04 -4.58
CA LEU A 85 2.17 -7.82 -5.80
C LEU A 85 2.00 -6.93 -7.03
N VAL A 86 0.94 -6.13 -7.08
CA VAL A 86 0.66 -5.20 -8.19
C VAL A 86 1.78 -4.18 -8.34
N SER A 87 2.25 -3.56 -7.25
CA SER A 87 3.41 -2.66 -7.30
C SER A 87 4.67 -3.35 -7.86
N SER A 88 4.89 -4.64 -7.56
CA SER A 88 5.97 -5.41 -8.18
C SER A 88 5.75 -5.62 -9.68
N LEU A 89 4.51 -5.92 -10.09
CA LEU A 89 4.15 -6.14 -11.50
C LEU A 89 4.29 -4.86 -12.32
N ASP A 90 3.90 -3.71 -11.77
CA ASP A 90 4.09 -2.40 -12.42
C ASP A 90 5.55 -2.23 -12.81
N CYS A 91 6.47 -2.45 -11.86
CA CYS A 91 7.91 -2.26 -12.06
C CYS A 91 8.57 -3.31 -12.95
N THR A 92 8.25 -4.59 -12.75
CA THR A 92 9.06 -5.72 -13.30
C THR A 92 8.32 -6.55 -14.34
N GLY A 93 7.04 -6.24 -14.57
CA GLY A 93 6.15 -7.09 -15.33
C GLY A 93 6.08 -8.50 -14.76
N LEU A 94 6.04 -9.48 -15.65
CA LEU A 94 6.03 -10.91 -15.28
C LEU A 94 7.44 -11.47 -14.97
N ALA A 95 8.51 -10.67 -15.09
CA ALA A 95 9.86 -11.15 -14.85
C ALA A 95 10.04 -11.58 -13.39
N VAL A 96 10.67 -12.73 -13.14
CA VAL A 96 10.89 -13.23 -11.77
C VAL A 96 11.87 -12.33 -11.00
N THR A 97 12.81 -11.71 -11.70
CA THR A 97 13.84 -10.82 -11.15
C THR A 97 13.36 -9.37 -11.11
N GLY A 98 13.64 -8.70 -10.00
CA GLY A 98 13.48 -7.25 -9.88
C GLY A 98 14.68 -6.47 -10.40
N CYS A 99 14.56 -5.14 -10.46
CA CYS A 99 15.65 -4.26 -10.90
C CYS A 99 16.83 -4.22 -9.93
N SER A 100 16.62 -4.64 -8.68
CA SER A 100 17.67 -4.85 -7.69
C SER A 100 17.47 -6.17 -6.94
N PRO A 101 18.51 -6.69 -6.25
CA PRO A 101 18.37 -7.87 -5.38
C PRO A 101 17.27 -7.69 -4.32
N PHE A 102 17.10 -6.46 -3.81
CA PHE A 102 16.06 -6.16 -2.83
C PHE A 102 14.66 -6.21 -3.46
N CYS A 103 14.43 -5.64 -4.66
CA CYS A 103 13.14 -5.81 -5.35
C CYS A 103 12.80 -7.30 -5.57
N THR A 104 13.80 -8.10 -5.95
CA THR A 104 13.63 -9.55 -6.12
C THR A 104 13.22 -10.22 -4.81
N PHE A 105 13.89 -9.88 -3.70
CA PHE A 105 13.54 -10.36 -2.37
C PHE A 105 12.11 -9.97 -1.96
N ILE A 106 11.71 -8.71 -2.20
CA ILE A 106 10.35 -8.26 -1.87
C ILE A 106 9.31 -9.07 -2.63
N LYS A 107 9.47 -9.18 -3.96
CA LYS A 107 8.55 -9.92 -4.84
C LYS A 107 8.45 -11.40 -4.50
N MET A 108 9.60 -12.07 -4.37
CA MET A 108 9.67 -13.53 -4.33
C MET A 108 9.50 -14.12 -2.93
N LEU A 109 9.85 -13.36 -1.89
CA LEU A 109 9.86 -13.87 -0.52
C LEU A 109 9.04 -13.00 0.44
N TRP A 110 9.25 -11.68 0.45
CA TRP A 110 8.62 -10.81 1.43
C TRP A 110 7.11 -10.72 1.28
N THR A 111 6.61 -10.52 0.06
CA THR A 111 5.15 -10.42 -0.21
C THR A 111 4.42 -11.73 0.14
N PRO A 112 4.93 -12.94 -0.22
CA PRO A 112 4.38 -14.20 0.29
C PRO A 112 4.40 -14.33 1.81
N LEU A 113 5.47 -13.93 2.48
CA LEU A 113 5.54 -13.94 3.95
C LEU A 113 4.48 -13.02 4.55
N LEU A 114 4.33 -11.80 4.01
CA LEU A 114 3.31 -10.85 4.44
C LEU A 114 1.89 -11.41 4.25
N ALA A 115 1.63 -12.12 3.15
CA ALA A 115 0.37 -12.84 2.93
C ALA A 115 0.14 -13.91 4.02
N GLY A 116 1.19 -14.65 4.40
CA GLY A 116 1.16 -15.59 5.52
C GLY A 116 0.79 -14.94 6.85
N VAL A 117 1.36 -13.77 7.16
CA VAL A 117 1.00 -13.02 8.38
C VAL A 117 -0.44 -12.50 8.33
N CYS A 118 -0.91 -12.05 7.16
CA CYS A 118 -2.32 -11.66 6.97
C CYS A 118 -3.28 -12.84 7.22
N LEU A 119 -2.94 -14.02 6.71
CA LEU A 119 -3.69 -15.27 6.97
C LEU A 119 -3.66 -15.67 8.45
N ALA A 120 -2.52 -15.49 9.13
CA ALA A 120 -2.40 -15.75 10.57
C ALA A 120 -3.30 -14.80 11.38
N TYR A 121 -3.35 -13.51 11.02
CA TYR A 121 -4.28 -12.56 11.62
C TYR A 121 -5.74 -12.94 11.35
N ALA A 122 -6.10 -13.31 10.13
CA ALA A 122 -7.47 -13.70 9.77
C ALA A 122 -7.99 -14.84 10.66
N ARG A 123 -7.11 -15.78 11.03
CA ARG A 123 -7.44 -16.93 11.89
C ARG A 123 -7.42 -16.58 13.38
N ALA A 124 -6.37 -15.91 13.85
CA ALA A 124 -6.13 -15.76 15.28
C ALA A 124 -6.68 -14.46 15.87
N ARG A 125 -6.93 -13.44 15.04
CA ARG A 125 -7.42 -12.10 15.41
C ARG A 125 -6.62 -11.44 16.55
N ARG A 126 -5.32 -11.72 16.62
CA ARG A 126 -4.41 -11.15 17.63
C ARG A 126 -3.74 -9.88 17.11
N GLU A 127 -3.73 -8.83 17.93
CA GLU A 127 -3.12 -7.52 17.62
C GLU A 127 -1.63 -7.59 17.26
N ILE A 128 -0.91 -8.63 17.71
CA ILE A 128 0.51 -8.82 17.35
C ILE A 128 0.71 -9.04 15.86
N PHE A 129 -0.26 -9.65 15.19
CA PHE A 129 -0.20 -9.81 13.75
C PHE A 129 -0.52 -8.50 13.03
N LEU A 130 -1.40 -7.63 13.56
CA LEU A 130 -1.56 -6.27 13.02
C LEU A 130 -0.26 -5.48 13.13
N LEU A 131 0.42 -5.54 14.28
CA LEU A 131 1.74 -4.93 14.43
C LEU A 131 2.74 -5.46 13.40
N ALA A 132 2.80 -6.79 13.23
CA ALA A 132 3.68 -7.41 12.27
C ALA A 132 3.36 -6.99 10.83
N ILE A 133 2.09 -7.00 10.42
CA ILE A 133 1.64 -6.56 9.09
C ILE A 133 2.03 -5.09 8.87
N THR A 134 1.76 -4.21 9.84
CA THR A 134 2.16 -2.80 9.75
C THR A 134 3.66 -2.68 9.58
N ALA A 135 4.47 -3.24 10.48
CA ALA A 135 5.92 -3.16 10.42
C ALA A 135 6.50 -3.74 9.13
N MET A 136 5.97 -4.88 8.67
CA MET A 136 6.40 -5.51 7.42
C MET A 136 6.08 -4.66 6.19
N SER A 137 5.02 -3.84 6.25
CA SER A 137 4.65 -2.93 5.17
C SER A 137 5.65 -1.78 5.02
N PHE A 138 6.39 -1.41 6.06
CA PHE A 138 7.45 -0.38 5.98
C PHE A 138 8.71 -0.88 5.26
N VAL A 139 9.02 -2.18 5.32
CA VAL A 139 10.28 -2.72 4.78
C VAL A 139 10.46 -2.43 3.28
N PRO A 140 9.43 -2.58 2.42
CA PRO A 140 9.52 -2.20 1.01
C PRO A 140 9.76 -0.71 0.73
N LEU A 141 9.65 0.18 1.73
CA LEU A 141 9.93 1.62 1.56
C LEU A 141 11.40 1.98 1.73
N LEU A 142 12.27 1.03 2.12
CA LEU A 142 13.71 1.29 2.13
C LEU A 142 14.16 1.67 0.71
N PRO A 143 14.89 2.76 0.47
CA PRO A 143 15.33 3.12 -0.88
C PRO A 143 16.16 2.01 -1.53
N HIS A 144 15.66 1.43 -2.63
CA HIS A 144 16.28 0.24 -3.23
C HIS A 144 16.03 0.10 -4.75
N CYS A 145 15.10 0.87 -5.29
CA CYS A 145 14.68 0.79 -6.68
C CYS A 145 15.58 1.69 -7.54
N ILE A 146 16.15 1.14 -8.62
CA ILE A 146 17.07 1.86 -9.52
C ILE A 146 16.46 2.17 -10.89
N CYS A 147 15.16 1.88 -11.06
CA CYS A 147 14.44 2.19 -12.30
C CYS A 147 14.24 3.70 -12.42
N TYR A 148 14.99 4.33 -13.32
CA TYR A 148 14.90 5.77 -13.54
C TYR A 148 13.71 6.11 -14.44
N ASN A 149 12.66 6.68 -13.86
CA ASN A 149 11.44 7.13 -14.54
C ASN A 149 10.89 8.40 -13.89
N ALA A 150 9.78 8.95 -14.42
CA ALA A 150 9.21 10.22 -13.95
C ALA A 150 9.00 10.26 -12.42
N VAL A 151 8.50 9.17 -11.86
CA VAL A 151 8.19 9.05 -10.42
C VAL A 151 9.45 8.81 -9.56
N ASN A 152 10.41 8.04 -10.07
CA ASN A 152 11.58 7.61 -9.30
C ASN A 152 12.80 8.55 -9.43
N ALA A 153 12.89 9.35 -10.50
CA ALA A 153 14.07 10.13 -10.86
C ALA A 153 14.56 11.00 -9.70
N TRP A 154 13.65 11.81 -9.12
CA TRP A 154 14.01 12.72 -8.03
C TRP A 154 14.55 11.98 -6.79
N TRP A 155 13.96 10.83 -6.45
CA TRP A 155 14.43 10.02 -5.33
C TRP A 155 15.82 9.43 -5.59
N ILE A 156 16.05 8.93 -6.81
CA ILE A 156 17.34 8.39 -7.22
C ILE A 156 18.41 9.48 -7.19
N ASP A 157 18.12 10.68 -7.70
CA ASP A 157 19.07 11.80 -7.69
C ASP A 157 19.44 12.26 -6.27
N ARG A 158 18.53 12.11 -5.31
CA ARG A 158 18.73 12.57 -3.91
C ARG A 158 19.25 11.50 -2.97
N LEU A 159 18.86 10.24 -3.16
CA LEU A 159 19.13 9.13 -2.24
C LEU A 159 19.96 8.02 -2.87
N GLY A 160 20.22 8.06 -4.18
CA GLY A 160 20.85 6.99 -4.95
C GLY A 160 19.91 5.83 -5.32
N ALA A 161 18.71 5.78 -4.75
CA ALA A 161 17.67 4.81 -5.04
C ALA A 161 16.28 5.36 -4.66
N SER A 162 15.22 4.81 -5.26
CA SER A 162 13.85 5.20 -4.97
C SER A 162 13.17 4.30 -3.92
N PRO A 163 12.43 4.88 -2.95
CA PRO A 163 11.52 4.16 -2.06
C PRO A 163 10.11 3.96 -2.65
N ASP A 164 9.82 4.58 -3.80
CA ASP A 164 8.45 4.79 -4.27
C ASP A 164 7.84 3.57 -5.00
N CYS A 165 8.68 2.61 -5.40
CA CYS A 165 8.27 1.42 -6.16
C CYS A 165 7.24 0.55 -5.43
N TYR A 166 7.05 0.70 -4.12
CA TYR A 166 6.04 0.00 -3.33
C TYR A 166 5.10 0.93 -2.54
N ALA A 167 5.08 2.22 -2.85
CA ALA A 167 4.30 3.22 -2.11
C ALA A 167 2.81 2.90 -2.11
N TRP A 168 2.25 2.46 -3.25
CA TRP A 168 0.83 2.07 -3.32
C TRP A 168 0.50 0.83 -2.48
N GLY A 169 1.34 -0.21 -2.52
CA GLY A 169 1.21 -1.38 -1.65
C GLY A 169 1.26 -1.00 -0.16
N PHE A 170 2.17 -0.09 0.20
CA PHE A 170 2.26 0.46 1.56
C PHE A 170 1.01 1.22 1.99
N VAL A 171 0.48 2.11 1.13
CA VAL A 171 -0.75 2.88 1.38
C VAL A 171 -1.93 1.94 1.61
N ILE A 172 -2.09 0.91 0.77
CA ILE A 172 -3.13 -0.11 0.96
C ILE A 172 -2.95 -0.81 2.31
N GLY A 173 -1.71 -1.13 2.69
CA GLY A 173 -1.38 -1.66 4.01
C GLY A 173 -1.85 -0.76 5.15
N MET A 174 -1.54 0.54 5.09
CA MET A 174 -1.95 1.51 6.11
C MET A 174 -3.47 1.69 6.18
N LEU A 175 -4.16 1.78 5.04
CA LEU A 175 -5.62 1.84 4.96
C LEU A 175 -6.27 0.62 5.59
N SER A 176 -5.77 -0.57 5.24
CA SER A 176 -6.33 -1.84 5.69
C SER A 176 -6.10 -2.06 7.17
N VAL A 177 -4.87 -1.87 7.67
CA VAL A 177 -4.59 -2.05 9.10
C VAL A 177 -5.29 -1.00 9.96
N SER A 178 -5.34 0.27 9.55
CA SER A 178 -6.05 1.30 10.31
C SER A 178 -7.55 1.02 10.40
N ALA A 179 -8.18 0.59 9.29
CA ALA A 179 -9.59 0.19 9.27
C ALA A 179 -9.85 -1.03 10.17
N LEU A 180 -8.99 -2.06 10.08
CA LEU A 180 -9.10 -3.28 10.89
C LEU A 180 -8.89 -3.02 12.38
N LEU A 181 -7.94 -2.15 12.74
CA LEU A 181 -7.64 -1.82 14.13
C LEU A 181 -8.80 -1.07 14.79
N LYS A 182 -9.45 -0.15 14.06
CA LYS A 182 -10.51 0.70 14.61
C LYS A 182 -11.91 0.13 14.45
N GLY A 183 -12.10 -0.85 13.55
CA GLY A 183 -13.41 -1.34 13.14
C GLY A 183 -14.18 -0.39 12.22
N ALA A 184 -13.61 0.79 11.92
CA ALA A 184 -14.31 1.85 11.21
C ALA A 184 -14.01 1.83 9.70
N ARG A 185 -15.01 2.24 8.91
CA ARG A 185 -14.87 2.51 7.46
C ARG A 185 -14.22 1.36 6.67
N LEU A 186 -14.57 0.12 7.03
CA LEU A 186 -14.08 -1.08 6.36
C LEU A 186 -14.38 -1.05 4.85
N TRP A 187 -15.60 -0.66 4.48
CA TRP A 187 -16.05 -0.58 3.09
C TRP A 187 -15.32 0.47 2.25
N PRO A 188 -15.25 1.75 2.66
CA PRO A 188 -14.45 2.75 1.96
C PRO A 188 -12.99 2.32 1.76
N SER A 189 -12.38 1.73 2.78
CA SER A 189 -10.99 1.26 2.74
C SER A 189 -10.83 0.10 1.75
N LEU A 190 -11.80 -0.83 1.69
CA LEU A 190 -11.79 -1.94 0.74
C LEU A 190 -11.97 -1.45 -0.69
N ILE A 191 -12.92 -0.56 -0.94
CA ILE A 191 -13.15 0.04 -2.26
C ILE A 191 -11.89 0.76 -2.74
N MET A 192 -11.26 1.55 -1.86
CA MET A 192 -10.01 2.25 -2.17
C MET A 192 -8.88 1.26 -2.50
N GLY A 193 -8.70 0.22 -1.67
CA GLY A 193 -7.69 -0.81 -1.90
C GLY A 193 -7.89 -1.53 -3.24
N CYS A 194 -9.12 -1.95 -3.54
CA CYS A 194 -9.47 -2.57 -4.82
C CYS A 194 -9.28 -1.61 -6.00
N GLY A 195 -9.60 -0.33 -5.84
CA GLY A 195 -9.41 0.71 -6.85
C GLY A 195 -7.93 0.92 -7.18
N ILE A 196 -7.07 1.02 -6.17
CA ILE A 196 -5.60 1.13 -6.36
C ILE A 196 -5.06 -0.13 -7.03
N ILE A 197 -5.46 -1.33 -6.57
CA ILE A 197 -5.05 -2.60 -7.18
C ILE A 197 -5.48 -2.68 -8.64
N GLY A 198 -6.73 -2.33 -8.95
CA GLY A 198 -7.26 -2.34 -10.31
C GLY A 198 -6.56 -1.32 -11.22
N GLY A 199 -6.31 -0.11 -10.71
CA GLY A 199 -5.56 0.93 -11.41
C GLY A 199 -4.12 0.50 -11.70
N GLY A 200 -3.42 -0.07 -10.71
CA GLY A 200 -2.08 -0.62 -10.89
C GLY A 200 -2.08 -1.76 -11.91
N LEU A 201 -2.99 -2.73 -11.81
CA LEU A 201 -3.11 -3.78 -12.84
C LEU A 201 -3.35 -3.21 -14.25
N GLY A 202 -4.19 -2.19 -14.36
CA GLY A 202 -4.42 -1.47 -15.62
C GLY A 202 -3.13 -0.81 -16.14
N PHE A 203 -2.36 -0.18 -15.26
CA PHE A 203 -1.06 0.40 -15.58
C PHE A 203 -0.04 -0.67 -15.99
N PHE A 204 0.13 -1.75 -15.22
CA PHE A 204 0.95 -2.91 -15.58
C PHE A 204 0.62 -3.42 -16.99
N ILE A 205 -0.66 -3.64 -17.29
CA ILE A 205 -1.09 -4.12 -18.60
C ILE A 205 -0.75 -3.11 -19.69
N GLY A 206 -1.13 -1.84 -19.49
CA GLY A 206 -0.87 -0.76 -20.43
C GLY A 206 0.62 -0.58 -20.71
N HIS A 207 1.44 -0.56 -19.65
CA HIS A 207 2.85 -0.30 -19.73
C HIS A 207 3.61 -1.45 -20.41
N HIS A 208 3.41 -2.69 -19.96
CA HIS A 208 4.20 -3.84 -20.43
C HIS A 208 3.72 -4.43 -21.74
N TYR A 209 2.44 -4.26 -22.11
CA TYR A 209 1.87 -4.88 -23.32
C TYR A 209 1.38 -3.89 -24.38
N PHE A 210 1.10 -2.64 -24.00
CA PHE A 210 0.61 -1.61 -24.92
C PHE A 210 1.52 -0.38 -24.99
N HIS A 211 2.74 -0.46 -24.43
CA HIS A 211 3.75 0.60 -24.46
C HIS A 211 3.28 1.94 -23.90
N PHE A 212 2.32 1.93 -22.95
CA PHE A 212 2.00 3.12 -22.18
C PHE A 212 3.26 3.56 -21.42
N PRO A 213 3.75 4.79 -21.56
CA PRO A 213 5.01 5.21 -20.92
C PRO A 213 4.94 5.23 -19.39
N TRP A 214 6.11 5.27 -18.75
CA TRP A 214 6.30 5.48 -17.30
C TRP A 214 6.40 6.96 -16.92
#